data_AF-A0A5K0YR15-F1
#
_entry.id   AF-A0A5K0YR15-F1
#
_cell.length_a   1.000
_cell.length_b   1.000
_cell.length_c   1.000
_cell.angle_alpha   90.00
_cell.angle_beta   90.00
_cell.angle_gamma   90.00
#
_symmetry.space_group_name_H-M   'P 1'
#
loop_
_entity.id
_entity.type
_entity.pdbx_description
1 polymer ?
#
loop_
_entity_poly.entity_id
_entity_poly.type
_entity_poly.pdbx_seq_one_letter_code
_entity_poly.pdbx_strand_id
1 'polypeptide(L)' 'VFPGAWTAILISLDNVGFWNLRSENLDSWYRGQEVYIRVVNPEITNKTELPMPSNVLYCGALAHLQ' A
#
# COMPACT_ATOMS: atom_id res chain seq x y z
N VAL A 1 -14.90 -12.21 -2.65
CA VAL A 1 -15.62 -12.42 -3.93
C VAL A 1 -16.18 -13.83 -3.94
N PHE A 2 -17.43 -14.05 -4.36
CA PHE A 2 -18.00 -15.40 -4.40
C PHE A 2 -17.25 -16.32 -5.39
N PRO A 3 -17.18 -17.63 -5.14
CA PRO A 3 -16.55 -18.57 -6.07
C PRO A 3 -17.13 -18.47 -7.48
N GLY A 4 -16.27 -18.34 -8.49
CA GLY A 4 -16.67 -18.22 -9.91
C GLY A 4 -17.32 -16.89 -10.30
N ALA A 5 -17.35 -15.90 -9.40
CA ALA A 5 -17.97 -14.59 -9.64
C ALA A 5 -16.95 -13.45 -9.62
N TRP A 6 -17.43 -12.23 -9.88
CA TRP A 6 -16.67 -10.99 -9.77
C TRP A 6 -17.40 -9.98 -8.87
N THR A 7 -16.67 -8.96 -8.43
CA THR A 7 -17.21 -7.81 -7.68
C THR A 7 -16.55 -6.56 -8.23
N ALA A 8 -17.35 -5.52 -8.52
CA ALA A 8 -16.84 -4.21 -8.87
C ALA A 8 -16.82 -3.31 -7.63
N ILE A 9 -15.75 -2.54 -7.50
CA ILE A 9 -15.59 -1.51 -6.47
C ILE A 9 -15.23 -0.20 -7.17
N LEU A 10 -15.76 0.92 -6.65
CA LEU A 10 -15.38 2.26 -7.06
C LEU A 10 -14.79 2.96 -5.84
N ILE A 11 -13.58 3.50 -5.98
CA ILE A 11 -12.87 4.20 -4.91
C ILE A 11 -12.30 5.52 -5.44
N SER A 12 -12.29 6.54 -4.59
CA SER A 12 -11.54 7.78 -4.83
C SER A 12 -10.10 7.57 -4.36
N LEU A 13 -9.12 7.93 -5.18
CA LEU A 13 -7.69 7.87 -4.83
C LEU A 13 -7.19 9.27 -4.46
N ASP A 14 -7.74 9.84 -3.39
CA ASP A 14 -7.41 11.19 -2.90
C ASP A 14 -6.35 11.22 -1.78
N ASN A 15 -5.87 10.04 -1.38
CA ASN A 15 -4.85 9.88 -0.35
C ASN A 15 -3.55 9.29 -0.93
N VAL A 16 -2.51 10.12 -0.91
CA VAL A 16 -1.18 9.82 -1.46
C VAL A 16 -0.47 8.80 -0.57
N GLY A 17 0.21 7.83 -1.18
CA GLY A 17 0.93 6.81 -0.44
C GLY A 17 0.95 5.45 -1.14
N PHE A 18 1.43 4.46 -0.39
CA PHE A 18 1.37 3.06 -0.77
C PHE A 18 0.24 2.36 -0.02
N TRP A 19 -0.65 1.71 -0.78
CA TRP A 19 -1.82 1.01 -0.28
C TRP A 19 -1.71 -0.48 -0.61
N ASN A 20 -1.92 -1.34 0.38
CA ASN A 20 -1.98 -2.79 0.19
C ASN A 20 -3.45 -3.21 0.05
N LEU A 21 -3.81 -3.74 -1.12
CA LEU A 21 -5.09 -4.40 -1.35
C LEU A 21 -4.85 -5.90 -1.39
N ARG A 22 -5.50 -6.65 -0.50
CA ARG A 22 -5.23 -8.08 -0.32
C ARG A 22 -6.46 -8.87 0.04
N SER A 23 -6.34 -10.19 -0.06
CA SER A 23 -7.24 -11.11 0.63
C SER A 23 -7.05 -10.99 2.14
N GLU A 24 -8.14 -10.91 2.91
CA GLU A 24 -8.08 -10.95 4.37
C GLU A 24 -7.89 -12.38 4.91
N ASN A 25 -8.15 -13.40 4.09
CA ASN A 25 -7.83 -14.77 4.45
C ASN A 25 -6.31 -14.94 4.54
N LEU A 26 -5.83 -15.33 5.73
CA LEU A 26 -4.41 -15.41 6.05
C LEU A 26 -3.64 -16.39 5.13
N ASP A 27 -4.22 -17.54 4.80
CA ASP A 27 -3.57 -18.53 3.95
C ASP A 27 -3.36 -17.99 2.53
N SER A 28 -4.36 -17.28 2.00
CA SER A 28 -4.26 -16.62 0.69
C SER A 28 -3.27 -15.46 0.71
N TRP A 29 -3.28 -14.64 1.77
CA TRP A 29 -2.35 -13.52 1.90
C TRP A 29 -0.91 -14.01 2.01
N TYR A 30 -0.64 -15.02 2.84
CA TYR A 30 0.68 -15.62 2.97
C TYR A 30 1.20 -16.20 1.64
N ARG A 31 0.30 -16.66 0.77
CA ARG A 31 0.61 -17.11 -0.59
C ARG A 31 0.74 -15.99 -1.62
N GLY A 32 0.68 -14.73 -1.19
CA GLY A 32 0.89 -13.56 -2.05
C GLY A 32 -0.35 -13.09 -2.80
N GLN A 33 -1.58 -13.43 -2.36
CA GLN A 33 -2.80 -12.87 -2.94
C GLN A 33 -3.02 -11.42 -2.49
N GLU A 34 -2.16 -10.53 -2.99
CA GLU A 34 -2.14 -9.10 -2.70
C GLU A 34 -1.62 -8.28 -3.89
N VAL A 35 -1.95 -6.99 -3.90
CA VAL A 35 -1.43 -6.00 -4.84
C VAL A 35 -1.16 -4.70 -4.09
N TYR A 36 -0.06 -4.04 -4.44
CA TYR A 36 0.28 -2.72 -3.91
C TYR A 36 -0.06 -1.65 -4.94
N ILE A 37 -0.71 -0.59 -4.48
CA ILE A 37 -1.10 0.56 -5.28
C ILE A 37 -0.32 1.76 -4.75
N ARG A 38 0.40 2.44 -5.65
CA ARG A 38 1.08 3.69 -5.33
C ARG A 38 0.27 4.85 -5.88
N VAL A 39 -0.26 5.68 -4.99
CA VAL A 39 -0.95 6.92 -5.34
C VAL A 39 0.06 8.05 -5.22
N VAL A 40 0.33 8.72 -6.34
CA VAL A 40 1.26 9.86 -6.42
C VAL A 40 0.48 11.15 -6.63
N ASN A 41 0.94 12.23 -6.01
CA ASN A 41 0.44 13.57 -6.31
C ASN A 41 1.44 14.31 -7.22
N PRO A 42 1.11 14.56 -8.49
CA PRO A 42 1.97 15.29 -9.41
C PRO A 42 1.90 16.81 -9.23
N GLU A 43 0.94 17.33 -8.45
CA GLU A 43 0.75 18.76 -8.26
C GLU A 43 1.71 19.33 -7.22
N ILE A 44 2.16 20.58 -7.43
CA ILE A 44 2.98 21.32 -6.46
C ILE A 44 2.07 21.84 -5.33
N THR A 45 1.62 20.90 -4.49
CA THR A 45 0.75 21.18 -3.34
C THR A 45 1.34 20.54 -2.09
N ASN A 46 0.87 20.97 -0.91
CA ASN A 46 1.30 20.40 0.36
C ASN A 46 0.72 19.00 0.63
N LYS A 47 -0.09 18.45 -0.29
CA LYS A 47 -0.66 17.09 -0.18
C LYS A 47 0.34 16.06 -0.69
N THR A 48 1.45 15.90 0.02
CA THR A 48 2.48 14.90 -0.28
C THR A 48 2.40 13.75 0.73
N GLU A 49 3.11 12.65 0.46
CA GLU A 49 3.30 11.62 1.50
C GLU A 49 3.95 12.25 2.73
N LEU A 50 3.50 11.85 3.91
CA LEU A 50 4.14 12.28 5.15
C LEU A 50 5.59 11.79 5.18
N PRO A 51 6.52 12.57 5.75
CA PRO A 51 7.89 12.11 5.91
C PRO A 51 7.93 10.85 6.79
N MET A 52 8.96 10.04 6.58
CA MET A 52 9.17 8.85 7.42
C MET A 52 9.24 9.27 8.91
N PRO A 53 8.57 8.54 9.80
CA PRO A 53 8.64 8.82 11.23
C PRO A 53 10.05 8.55 11.78
N SER A 54 10.40 9.17 12.91
CA SER A 54 11.73 9.07 13.51
C SER A 54 12.10 7.66 14.00
N ASN A 55 11.11 6.78 14.17
CA ASN A 55 11.28 5.40 14.61
C ASN A 55 11.06 4.37 13.48
N VAL A 56 11.23 4.80 12.22
CA VAL A 56 11.18 3.87 11.09
C VAL A 56 12.28 2.82 11.23
N LEU A 57 11.95 1.57 10.89
CA LEU A 57 12.93 0.48 10.86
C LEU A 57 13.55 0.41 9.46
N TYR A 58 14.88 0.47 9.38
CA TYR A 58 15.61 0.26 8.14
C TYR A 58 16.02 -1.20 7.99
N CYS A 59 15.82 -1.76 6.79
CA CYS A 59 16.06 -3.17 6.48
C CYS A 59 17.09 -3.32 5.36
N GLY A 60 17.78 -4.46 5.32
CA GLY A 60 18.68 -4.85 4.23
C GLY A 60 19.84 -3.87 4.01
N ALA A 61 20.02 -3.39 2.78
CA ALA A 61 21.10 -2.46 2.43
C ALA A 61 21.06 -1.13 3.21
N LEU A 62 19.87 -0.75 3.71
CA LEU A 62 19.68 0.48 4.47
C LEU A 62 19.89 0.31 5.98
N ALA A 63 20.21 -0.91 6.46
CA ALA A 63 20.35 -1.18 7.90
C ALA A 63 21.40 -0.31 8.63
N HIS A 64 22.33 0.30 7.88
CA HIS A 64 23.32 1.25 8.42
C HIS A 64 22.74 2.63 8.80
N LEU A 65 21.47 2.90 8.48
CA LEU A 65 20.75 4.12 8.86
C LEU A 65 19.98 3.97 10.19
N GLN A 66 20.06 2.80 10.82
CA GLN A 66 19.41 2.48 12.10
C GLN A 66 20.15 3.10 13.30
#